data_AF-A0A1I6U3U9-F1
#
_entry.id   AF-A0A1I6U3U9-F1
#
_cell.length_a   1.000
_cell.length_b   1.000
_cell.length_c   1.000
_cell.angle_alpha   90.00
_cell.angle_beta   90.00
_cell.angle_gamma   90.00
#
_symmetry.space_group_name_H-M   'P 1'
#
loop_
_entity.id
_entity.type
_entity.pdbx_description
1 polymer ?
#
loop_
_entity_poly.entity_id
_entity_poly.type
_entity_poly.pdbx_seq_one_letter_code
_entity_poly.pdbx_strand_id
1 'polypeptide(L)'
;MVEVERWQYPWIILGIVLLGLSSIGGYLGSPIATIYPFIGSVGLLSIVIKPKAYPIVITGIGILSVALSGLLLVRDWSLLAVVILALVGIWGVILGVHTYLNRGFEQ
;
A
#
# COMPACT_ATOMS: atom_id res chain seq x y z
N MET A 1 0.72 -28.87 -3.33
CA MET A 1 1.70 -27.96 -2.70
C MET A 1 1.53 -26.63 -3.41
N VAL A 2 1.40 -25.51 -2.69
CA VAL A 2 1.28 -24.19 -3.35
C VAL A 2 2.67 -23.85 -3.85
N GLU A 3 2.88 -23.93 -5.16
CA GLU A 3 4.14 -23.50 -5.78
C GLU A 3 4.16 -21.97 -5.80
N VAL A 4 5.17 -21.39 -5.15
CA VAL A 4 5.37 -19.94 -5.12
C VAL A 4 6.23 -19.54 -6.30
N GLU A 5 5.67 -18.74 -7.19
CA GLU A 5 6.37 -18.24 -8.37
C GLU A 5 7.32 -17.10 -8.01
N ARG A 6 8.43 -16.97 -8.73
CA ARG A 6 9.49 -15.99 -8.43
C ARG A 6 8.99 -14.53 -8.44
N TRP A 7 7.99 -14.21 -9.26
CA TRP A 7 7.41 -12.87 -9.31
C TRP A 7 6.63 -12.51 -8.02
N GLN A 8 6.25 -13.49 -7.20
CA GLN A 8 5.55 -13.30 -5.94
C GLN A 8 6.49 -12.89 -4.80
N TYR A 9 7.79 -13.21 -4.89
CA TYR A 9 8.75 -12.97 -3.80
C TYR A 9 8.83 -11.51 -3.33
N PRO A 10 8.90 -10.49 -4.23
CA PRO A 10 8.95 -9.10 -3.78
C PRO A 10 7.70 -8.70 -2.98
N TRP A 11 6.51 -9.14 -3.42
CA TRP A 11 5.25 -8.84 -2.75
C TRP A 11 5.15 -9.51 -1.38
N ILE A 12 5.61 -10.75 -1.27
CA ILE A 12 5.66 -11.49 -0.01
C ILE A 12 6.61 -10.82 0.98
N ILE A 13 7.84 -10.50 0.53
CA ILE A 13 8.85 -9.85 1.38
C ILE A 13 8.33 -8.50 1.87
N LEU A 14 7.81 -7.66 0.97
CA LEU A 14 7.24 -6.36 1.35
C LEU A 14 6.04 -6.52 2.29
N GLY A 15 5.16 -7.49 2.05
CA GLY A 15 4.03 -7.78 2.94
C GLY A 15 4.48 -8.14 4.35
N ILE A 16 5.49 -9.00 4.49
CA ILE A 16 6.03 -9.39 5.80
C ILE A 16 6.71 -8.21 6.49
N VAL A 17 7.51 -7.42 5.78
CA VAL A 17 8.17 -6.23 6.32
C VAL A 17 7.13 -5.23 6.84
N LEU A 18 6.06 -4.98 6.09
CA LEU A 18 4.98 -4.10 6.51
C LEU A 18 4.23 -4.64 7.74
N LEU A 19 4.02 -5.95 7.86
CA LEU A 19 3.47 -6.54 9.10
C LEU A 19 4.38 -6.32 10.31
N GLY A 20 5.69 -6.45 10.12
CA GLY A 20 6.67 -6.13 11.16
C GLY A 20 6.60 -4.66 11.58
N LEU A 21 6.56 -3.74 10.63
CA LEU A 21 6.40 -2.30 10.90
C LEU A 21 5.08 -1.98 11.61
N SER A 22 3.99 -2.65 11.23
CA SER A 22 2.70 -2.51 11.91
C SER A 22 2.78 -2.92 13.38
N SER A 23 3.45 -4.04 13.66
CA SER A 23 3.63 -4.52 15.03
C SER A 23 4.47 -3.54 15.87
N ILE A 24 5.52 -2.97 15.28
CA ILE A 24 6.33 -1.93 15.93
C ILE A 24 5.52 -0.66 16.17
N GLY A 25 4.71 -0.21 15.21
CA GLY A 25 3.80 0.91 15.37
C GLY A 25 2.82 0.71 16.51
N GLY A 26 2.29 -0.51 16.64
CA GLY A 26 1.39 -0.91 17.73
C GLY A 26 2.08 -0.87 19.08
N TYR A 27 3.30 -1.39 19.16
CA TYR A 27 4.13 -1.34 20.37
C TYR A 27 4.45 0.11 20.81
N LEU A 28 4.72 1.00 19.84
CA LEU A 28 4.98 2.42 20.10
C LEU A 28 3.71 3.25 20.34
N GLY A 29 2.53 2.65 20.26
CA GLY A 29 1.25 3.34 20.47
C GLY A 29 0.88 4.34 19.38
N SER A 30 1.41 4.20 18.16
CA SER A 30 1.11 5.08 17.03
C SER A 30 0.11 4.44 16.07
N PRO A 31 -1.19 4.82 16.11
CA PRO A 31 -2.23 4.15 15.32
C PRO A 31 -1.97 4.23 13.81
N ILE A 32 -1.42 5.34 13.34
CA ILE A 32 -1.10 5.54 11.91
C ILE A 32 0.03 4.60 11.48
N ALA A 33 1.09 4.49 12.28
CA ALA A 33 2.20 3.57 12.03
C ALA A 33 1.82 2.09 12.23
N THR A 34 0.66 1.80 12.82
CA THR A 34 0.11 0.45 12.91
C THR A 34 -0.78 0.13 11.71
N ILE A 35 -1.80 0.97 11.47
CA ILE A 35 -2.91 0.68 10.55
C ILE A 35 -2.45 0.79 9.10
N TYR A 36 -1.69 1.84 8.75
CA TYR A 36 -1.24 2.04 7.37
C TYR A 36 -0.41 0.87 6.84
N PRO A 37 0.68 0.42 7.51
CA PRO A 37 1.44 -0.71 7.03
C PRO A 37 0.67 -2.03 7.17
N PHE A 38 -0.26 -2.17 8.12
CA PHE A 38 -1.14 -3.34 8.16
C PHE A 38 -1.98 -3.47 6.88
N ILE A 39 -2.69 -2.40 6.50
CA ILE A 39 -3.51 -2.38 5.28
C ILE A 39 -2.63 -2.61 4.05
N GLY A 40 -1.46 -1.96 4.00
CA GLY A 40 -0.48 -2.18 2.94
C GLY A 40 -0.07 -3.65 2.84
N SER A 41 0.26 -4.30 3.95
CA SER A 41 0.64 -5.71 3.98
C SER A 41 -0.48 -6.62 3.46
N VAL A 42 -1.69 -6.47 4.00
CA VAL A 42 -2.86 -7.25 3.58
C VAL A 42 -3.10 -7.05 2.08
N GLY A 43 -2.96 -5.82 1.59
CA GLY A 43 -3.04 -5.51 0.17
C GLY A 43 -2.01 -6.27 -0.66
N LEU A 44 -0.72 -6.17 -0.32
CA LEU A 44 0.35 -6.82 -1.07
C LEU A 44 0.24 -8.35 -1.06
N LEU A 45 -0.11 -8.94 0.09
CA LEU A 45 -0.35 -10.37 0.19
C LEU A 45 -1.58 -10.81 -0.60
N SER A 46 -2.60 -9.96 -0.72
CA SER A 46 -3.75 -10.23 -1.59
C SER A 46 -3.36 -10.28 -3.07
N ILE A 47 -2.35 -9.53 -3.52
CA ILE A 47 -1.83 -9.59 -4.90
C ILE A 47 -1.22 -10.97 -5.20
N VAL A 48 -0.53 -11.56 -4.21
CA VAL A 48 0.05 -12.90 -4.34
C VAL A 48 -1.02 -13.95 -4.59
N ILE A 49 -2.15 -13.86 -3.87
CA ILE A 49 -3.27 -14.81 -3.97
C ILE A 49 -4.12 -14.52 -5.22
N LYS A 50 -4.34 -13.24 -5.54
CA LYS A 50 -5.17 -12.77 -6.67
C LYS A 50 -4.42 -11.69 -7.46
N PRO A 51 -3.59 -12.06 -8.45
CA PRO A 51 -2.79 -11.11 -9.23
C PRO A 51 -3.64 -10.08 -10.00
N LYS A 52 -4.88 -10.46 -10.35
CA LYS A 52 -5.86 -9.58 -11.00
C LYS A 52 -6.32 -8.43 -10.09
N ALA A 53 -6.17 -8.54 -8.77
CA ALA A 53 -6.52 -7.49 -7.81
C ALA A 53 -5.47 -6.37 -7.73
N TYR A 54 -4.29 -6.54 -8.34
CA TYR A 54 -3.21 -5.54 -8.37
C TYR A 54 -3.67 -4.08 -8.57
N PRO A 55 -4.42 -3.72 -9.63
CA PRO A 55 -4.77 -2.32 -9.86
C PRO A 55 -5.63 -1.75 -8.73
N ILE A 56 -6.55 -2.55 -8.18
CA ILE A 56 -7.44 -2.14 -7.09
C ILE A 56 -6.64 -1.95 -5.80
N VAL A 57 -5.76 -2.91 -5.48
CA VAL A 57 -4.91 -2.84 -4.27
C VAL A 57 -4.01 -1.61 -4.30
N ILE A 58 -3.30 -1.37 -5.41
CA ILE A 58 -2.38 -0.24 -5.54
C ILE A 58 -3.14 1.10 -5.52
N THR A 59 -4.31 1.16 -6.16
CA THR A 59 -5.19 2.34 -6.08
C THR A 59 -5.64 2.59 -4.64
N GLY A 60 -6.08 1.55 -3.92
CA GLY A 60 -6.53 1.65 -2.54
C GLY A 60 -5.43 2.12 -1.59
N ILE A 61 -4.21 1.58 -1.70
CA ILE A 61 -3.04 2.05 -0.96
C ILE A 61 -2.75 3.51 -1.32
N GLY A 62 -2.83 3.88 -2.60
CA GLY A 62 -2.65 5.24 -3.06
C GLY A 62 -3.62 6.23 -2.42
N ILE A 63 -4.93 5.92 -2.45
CA ILE A 63 -5.98 6.73 -1.81
C ILE A 63 -5.71 6.86 -0.30
N LEU A 64 -5.36 5.76 0.36
CA LEU A 64 -5.04 5.77 1.79
C LEU A 64 -3.87 6.70 2.12
N SER A 65 -2.81 6.68 1.31
CA SER A 65 -1.66 7.57 1.48
C SER A 65 -2.02 9.04 1.30
N VAL A 66 -2.85 9.38 0.30
CA VAL A 66 -3.34 10.76 0.12
C VAL A 66 -4.20 11.17 1.30
N ALA A 67 -5.15 10.33 1.73
CA ALA A 67 -6.00 10.62 2.88
C ALA A 67 -5.18 10.84 4.17
N LEU A 68 -4.17 9.99 4.41
CA LEU A 68 -3.28 10.14 5.56
C LEU A 68 -2.41 11.40 5.44
N SER A 69 -1.93 11.76 4.25
CA SER A 69 -1.18 13.02 4.08
C SER A 69 -2.01 14.23 4.50
N GLY A 70 -3.29 14.29 4.13
CA GLY A 70 -4.21 15.34 4.58
C GLY A 70 -4.43 15.33 6.09
N LEU A 71 -4.61 14.15 6.69
CA LEU A 71 -4.75 14.01 8.15
C LEU A 71 -3.49 14.45 8.90
N LEU A 72 -2.31 14.10 8.39
CA LEU A 72 -1.03 14.45 8.97
C LEU A 72 -0.74 15.95 8.85
N LEU A 73 -1.17 16.58 7.76
CA LEU A 73 -1.08 18.03 7.60
C LEU A 73 -1.88 18.77 8.67
N VAL A 74 -3.08 18.28 9.02
CA VAL A 74 -3.93 18.87 10.07
C VAL A 74 -3.37 18.67 11.48
N ARG A 75 -2.54 17.63 11.68
CA ARG A 75 -1.91 17.32 12.97
C ARG A 75 -0.52 17.91 13.16
N ASP A 76 -0.11 18.87 12.31
CA ASP A 76 1.21 19.52 12.33
C ASP A 76 2.39 18.54 12.32
N TRP A 77 2.22 17.41 11.62
CA TRP A 77 3.34 16.49 11.40
C TRP A 77 4.35 17.08 10.41
N SER A 78 5.54 16.47 10.36
CA SER A 78 6.60 16.86 9.43
C SER A 78 6.06 17.02 8.00
N LEU A 79 6.23 18.22 7.43
CA LEU A 79 5.86 18.53 6.05
C LEU A 79 6.52 17.57 5.05
N LEU A 80 7.72 17.08 5.36
CA LEU A 80 8.40 16.08 4.55
C LEU A 80 7.59 14.78 4.48
N ALA A 81 7.09 14.29 5.62
CA ALA A 81 6.28 13.08 5.67
C ALA A 81 4.95 13.26 4.92
N VAL A 82 4.32 14.42 5.06
CA VAL A 82 3.09 14.78 4.34
C VAL A 82 3.33 14.75 2.82
N VAL A 83 4.37 15.44 2.34
CA VAL A 83 4.67 15.53 0.91
C VAL A 83 5.03 14.17 0.32
N ILE A 84 5.84 13.37 1.03
CA ILE A 84 6.20 12.02 0.59
C ILE A 84 4.94 11.15 0.47
N LEU A 85 4.05 11.16 1.46
CA LEU A 85 2.82 10.38 1.43
C LEU A 85 1.88 10.84 0.32
N ALA A 86 1.76 12.15 0.09
CA ALA A 86 0.95 12.70 -0.99
C ALA A 86 1.47 12.25 -2.36
N LEU A 87 2.77 12.36 -2.60
CA LEU A 87 3.40 11.96 -3.87
C LEU A 87 3.28 10.45 -4.12
N VAL A 88 3.60 9.63 -3.12
CA VAL A 88 3.44 8.17 -3.21
C VAL A 88 1.97 7.79 -3.43
N GLY A 89 1.05 8.49 -2.76
CA GLY A 89 -0.37 8.27 -2.89
C GLY A 89 -0.89 8.56 -4.30
N ILE A 90 -0.60 9.76 -4.82
CA ILE A 90 -0.97 10.16 -6.18
C ILE A 90 -0.37 9.21 -7.21
N TRP A 91 0.90 8.85 -7.07
CA TRP A 91 1.56 7.91 -7.97
C TRP A 91 0.91 6.53 -7.95
N GLY A 92 0.57 6.01 -6.76
CA GLY A 92 -0.15 4.74 -6.60
C GLY A 92 -1.51 4.76 -7.28
N VAL A 93 -2.29 5.85 -7.13
CA VAL A 93 -3.58 6.00 -7.82
C VAL A 93 -3.39 6.01 -9.33
N ILE A 94 -2.45 6.80 -9.85
CA ILE A 94 -2.18 6.87 -11.30
C ILE A 94 -1.79 5.50 -11.86
N LEU A 95 -0.85 4.80 -11.21
CA LEU A 95 -0.42 3.46 -11.63
C LEU A 95 -1.56 2.44 -11.59
N GLY A 96 -2.34 2.44 -10.52
CA GLY A 96 -3.45 1.52 -10.34
C GLY A 96 -4.53 1.71 -11.40
N VAL A 97 -4.94 2.97 -11.64
CA VAL A 97 -5.93 3.32 -12.67
C VAL A 97 -5.41 3.04 -14.07
N HIS A 98 -4.17 3.43 -14.39
CA HIS A 98 -3.56 3.16 -15.69
C HIS A 98 -3.51 1.65 -15.98
N THR A 99 -3.13 0.83 -14.98
CA THR A 99 -3.09 -0.62 -15.13
C THR A 99 -4.49 -1.21 -15.28
N TYR A 100 -5.49 -0.67 -14.58
CA TYR A 100 -6.89 -1.09 -14.70
C TYR A 100 -7.41 -0.85 -16.10
N LEU A 101 -7.20 0.36 -16.64
CA LEU A 101 -7.65 0.73 -17.97
C LEU A 101 -6.98 -0.13 -19.05
N ASN A 102 -5.66 -0.31 -18.99
CA ASN A 102 -4.94 -1.07 -20.01
C ASN A 102 -5.30 -2.56 -19.98
N ARG A 103 -5.58 -3.16 -18.82
CA ARG A 103 -6.06 -4.55 -18.73
C ARG A 103 -7.53 -4.72 -19.10
N GLY A 104 -8.32 -3.64 -19.05
CA GLY A 104 -9.72 -3.63 -19.49
C GLY A 104 -9.86 -3.70 -21.02
N PHE A 105 -8.82 -3.35 -21.78
CA PHE A 105 -8.78 -3.45 -23.24
C PHE A 105 -8.33 -4.83 -23.75
N GLU A 106 -7.91 -5.74 -22.87
CA GLU A 106 -7.45 -7.10 -23.22
C GLU A 106 -8.53 -8.19 -22.98
N GLN A 107 -9.78 -7.80 -22.70
CA GLN A 107 -10.94 -8.70 -22.62
C GLN A 107 -11.82 -8.55 -23.86
#